data_AF-A0A847ZN97-F1
#
_entry.id   AF-A0A847ZN97-F1
#
_cell.length_a   1.000
_cell.length_b   1.000
_cell.length_c   1.000
_cell.angle_alpha   90.00
_cell.angle_beta   90.00
_cell.angle_gamma   90.00
#
_symmetry.space_group_name_H-M   'P 1'
#
loop_
_entity.id
_entity.type
_entity.pdbx_description
1 polymer ?
#
loop_
_entity_poly.entity_id
_entity_poly.type
_entity_poly.pdbx_seq_one_letter_code
_entity_poly.pdbx_strand_id
1 'polypeptide(L)' 'MKDTLKRASAVATALLPDALIAFGAAAVSYGAHLIYPPAGYIVGGLLCLVAGRLIAIKGGE' A
#
# COMPACT_ATOMS: atom_id res chain seq x y z
N MET A 1 -23.16 0.34 21.53
CA MET A 1 -22.16 -0.74 21.31
C MET A 1 -22.26 -1.36 19.92
N LYS A 2 -23.48 -1.71 19.44
CA LYS A 2 -23.71 -2.20 18.06
C LYS A 2 -23.31 -1.18 16.98
N ASP A 3 -23.49 0.11 17.25
CA ASP A 3 -23.11 1.20 16.34
C ASP A 3 -21.60 1.35 16.18
N THR A 4 -20.84 1.08 17.25
CA THR A 4 -19.37 1.08 17.24
C THR A 4 -18.83 -0.07 16.38
N LEU A 5 -19.45 -1.25 16.44
CA LEU A 5 -19.09 -2.41 15.61
C LEU A 5 -19.38 -2.17 14.12
N LYS A 6 -20.52 -1.56 13.78
CA LYS A 6 -20.83 -1.19 12.39
C LYS A 6 -19.86 -0.16 11.83
N ARG A 7 -19.45 0.83 12.65
CA ARG A 7 -18.41 1.80 12.25
C ARG A 7 -17.06 1.13 12.05
N ALA A 8 -16.67 0.23 12.95
CA ALA A 8 -15.43 -0.53 12.80
C ALA A 8 -15.43 -1.38 11.54
N SER A 9 -16.53 -2.07 11.20
CA SER A 9 -16.61 -2.86 9.97
C SER A 9 -16.60 -1.98 8.71
N ALA A 10 -17.25 -0.81 8.76
CA ALA A 10 -17.24 0.14 7.65
C ALA A 10 -15.83 0.69 7.39
N VAL A 11 -15.10 1.07 8.45
CA VAL A 11 -13.70 1.53 8.34
C VAL A 11 -12.80 0.39 7.86
N ALA A 12 -12.96 -0.83 8.40
CA ALA A 12 -12.20 -1.99 7.96
C ALA A 12 -12.41 -2.27 6.47
N THR A 13 -13.65 -2.19 5.98
CA THR A 13 -13.98 -2.38 4.55
C THR A 13 -13.40 -1.27 3.68
N ALA A 14 -13.39 -0.03 4.18
CA ALA A 14 -12.79 1.10 3.48
C ALA A 14 -11.26 1.00 3.41
N LEU A 15 -10.60 0.47 4.45
CA LEU A 15 -9.14 0.32 4.51
C LEU A 15 -8.63 -0.96 3.82
N LEU A 16 -9.51 -1.93 3.61
CA LEU A 16 -9.21 -3.23 3.00
C LEU A 16 -8.47 -3.13 1.65
N PRO A 17 -8.93 -2.32 0.67
CA PRO A 17 -8.25 -2.20 -0.62
C PRO A 17 -6.86 -1.57 -0.48
N ASP A 18 -6.70 -0.52 0.33
CA ASP A 18 -5.40 0.12 0.55
C ASP A 18 -4.40 -0.84 1.22
N ALA A 19 -4.87 -1.62 2.20
CA ALA A 19 -4.06 -2.64 2.86
C ALA A 19 -3.63 -3.75 1.88
N LEU A 20 -4.51 -4.19 0.97
CA LEU A 20 -4.15 -5.18 -0.05
C LEU A 20 -3.08 -4.65 -1.01
N ILE A 21 -3.22 -3.39 -1.44
CA ILE A 21 -2.25 -2.74 -2.33
C ILE A 21 -0.90 -2.60 -1.64
N ALA A 22 -0.88 -2.11 -0.39
CA ALA A 22 0.33 -1.97 0.39
C ALA A 22 1.02 -3.33 0.64
N PHE A 23 0.22 -4.37 0.91
CA PHE A 23 0.74 -5.72 1.11
C PHE A 23 1.32 -6.31 -0.18
N GLY A 24 0.64 -6.15 -1.32
CA GLY A 24 1.16 -6.57 -2.63
C GLY A 24 2.47 -5.85 -2.99
N ALA A 25 2.53 -4.54 -2.75
CA ALA A 25 3.74 -3.73 -2.91
C ALA A 25 4.92 -4.25 -2.06
N ALA A 26 4.65 -4.55 -0.79
CA ALA A 26 5.63 -5.11 0.12
C ALA A 26 6.09 -6.51 -0.32
N ALA A 27 5.19 -7.36 -0.77
CA ALA A 27 5.50 -8.71 -1.26
C ALA A 27 6.41 -8.67 -2.50
N VAL A 28 6.15 -7.76 -3.45
CA VAL A 28 7.00 -7.56 -4.64
C VAL A 28 8.40 -7.09 -4.25
N SER A 29 8.49 -6.11 -3.37
CA SER A 29 9.77 -5.60 -2.84
C SER A 29 10.56 -6.69 -2.10
N TYR A 30 9.88 -7.49 -1.28
CA TYR A 30 10.49 -8.62 -0.57
C TYR A 30 10.98 -9.71 -1.53
N GLY A 31 10.19 -10.05 -2.55
CA GLY A 31 10.61 -10.99 -3.59
C GLY A 31 11.87 -10.54 -4.32
N ALA A 32 11.97 -9.25 -4.65
CA ALA A 32 13.17 -8.68 -5.24
C ALA A 32 14.39 -8.75 -4.30
N HIS A 33 14.19 -8.52 -3.01
CA HIS A 33 15.24 -8.62 -1.98
C HIS A 33 15.83 -10.03 -1.89
N LEU A 34 15.02 -11.08 -2.06
CA LEU A 34 15.48 -12.47 -2.02
C LEU A 34 16.40 -12.85 -3.18
N ILE A 35 16.26 -12.18 -4.34
CA ILE A 35 17.12 -12.41 -5.51
C ILE A 35 18.45 -11.67 -5.35
N TYR A 36 18.37 -10.40 -4.97
CA TYR A 36 19.52 -9.54 -4.74
C TYR A 36 19.14 -8.53 -3.65
N PRO A 37 19.77 -8.57 -2.46
CA PRO A 37 19.35 -7.74 -1.32
C PRO A 37 19.17 -6.24 -1.64
N PRO A 38 20.03 -5.61 -2.47
CA PRO A 38 19.84 -4.23 -2.90
C PRO A 38 18.61 -4.00 -3.79
N ALA A 39 18.19 -4.99 -4.57
CA ALA A 39 17.05 -4.85 -5.48
C ALA A 39 15.74 -4.60 -4.73
N GLY A 40 15.56 -5.14 -3.52
CA GLY A 40 14.40 -4.85 -2.69
C GLY A 40 14.25 -3.35 -2.38
N TYR A 41 15.34 -2.68 -2.01
CA TYR A 41 15.31 -1.24 -1.75
C TYR A 41 15.01 -0.43 -3.00
N ILE A 42 15.54 -0.83 -4.16
CA ILE A 42 15.28 -0.18 -5.45
C ILE A 42 13.80 -0.30 -5.81
N VAL A 43 13.25 -1.51 -5.74
CA VAL A 43 11.86 -1.80 -6.09
C VAL A 43 10.90 -1.12 -5.12
N GLY A 44 11.14 -1.22 -3.81
CA GLY A 44 10.34 -0.53 -2.79
C GLY A 44 10.38 1.00 -2.93
N GLY A 45 11.56 1.57 -3.19
CA GLY A 45 11.72 3.00 -3.44
C GLY A 45 10.96 3.45 -4.70
N LEU A 46 11.05 2.69 -5.79
CA LEU A 46 10.32 2.97 -7.03
C LEU A 46 8.80 2.93 -6.81
N LEU A 47 8.28 1.94 -6.09
CA LEU A 47 6.85 1.89 -5.76
C LEU A 47 6.40 3.11 -4.96
N CYS A 48 7.22 3.57 -4.01
CA CYS A 48 6.92 4.77 -3.23
C CYS A 48 6.88 6.03 -4.10
N LEU A 49 7.83 6.18 -5.04
CA LEU A 49 7.83 7.29 -6.01
C LEU A 49 6.60 7.27 -6.92
N VAL A 50 6.23 6.09 -7.44
CA VAL A 50 5.05 5.92 -8.29
C VAL A 50 3.78 6.24 -7.51
N ALA A 51 3.63 5.70 -6.29
CA ALA A 51 2.48 5.98 -5.43
C ALA A 51 2.38 7.48 -5.10
N GLY A 52 3.49 8.11 -4.70
CA GLY A 52 3.54 9.54 -4.43
C GLY A 52 3.16 10.38 -5.64
N ARG A 53 3.63 10.01 -6.84
CA ARG A 53 3.24 10.68 -8.10
C ARG A 53 1.74 10.54 -8.36
N LEU A 54 1.17 9.35 -8.21
CA LEU A 54 -0.25 9.11 -8.46
C LEU A 54 -1.14 9.89 -7.47
N ILE A 55 -0.74 9.94 -6.20
CA ILE A 55 -1.41 10.76 -5.18
C ILE A 55 -1.30 12.25 -5.53
N ALA A 56 -0.13 12.72 -5.95
CA ALA A 56 0.07 14.12 -6.32
C ALA A 56 -0.77 14.54 -7.53
N ILE A 57 -0.93 13.66 -8.53
CA ILE A 57 -1.78 13.92 -9.71
C ILE A 57 -3.26 13.94 -9.31
N LYS A 58 -3.68 13.02 -8.45
CA LYS A 58 -5.09 12.87 -8.05
C LYS A 58 -5.53 13.86 -6.96
N GLY A 59 -4.59 14.41 -6.19
CA GLY A 59 -4.85 15.43 -5.16
C GLY A 59 -4.75 16.88 -5.66
N GLY A 60 -4.44 17.08 -6.94
CA GLY A 60 -4.41 18.39 -7.61
C GLY A 60 -5.68 18.71 -8.41
N GLU A 61 -6.72 17.88 -8.29
CA GLU A 61 -8.07 18.07 -8.85
C GLU A 61 -9.02 18.64 -7.79
#